data_AF-A0A0F9G4Z3-F1
#
_entry.id   AF-A0A0F9G4Z3-F1
#
_cell.length_a   1.000
_cell.length_b   1.000
_cell.length_c   1.000
_cell.angle_alpha   90.00
_cell.angle_beta   90.00
_cell.angle_gamma   90.00
#
_symmetry.space_group_name_H-M   'P 1'
#
loop_
_entity.id
_entity.type
_entity.pdbx_description
1 polymer ?
#
loop_
_entity_poly.entity_id
_entity_poly.type
_entity_poly.pdbx_seq_one_letter_code
_entity_poly.pdbx_strand_id
1 'polypeptide(L)'
;MKTINTTKFLNQLNKLNIPVGFSDPKIWIDSGNFALNRLISGNYNHGVPIGKVTMFAGESGSGKSLLAANVMRNAQKNYDTF
;
A
#
# COMPACT_ATOMS: atom_id res chain seq x y z
N MET A 1 -15.95 -20.09 32.16
CA MET A 1 -15.06 -19.25 31.34
C MET A 1 -15.90 -18.15 30.73
N LYS A 2 -15.66 -16.87 31.07
CA LYS A 2 -16.47 -15.75 30.54
C LYS A 2 -16.12 -15.58 29.07
N THR A 3 -17.07 -15.79 28.17
CA THR A 3 -16.84 -15.68 26.72
C THR A 3 -16.73 -14.20 26.33
N ILE A 4 -15.58 -13.81 25.78
CA ILE A 4 -15.40 -12.48 25.21
C ILE A 4 -16.23 -12.42 23.94
N ASN A 5 -17.20 -11.50 23.88
CA ASN A 5 -17.96 -11.23 22.68
C ASN A 5 -17.10 -10.36 21.73
N THR A 6 -16.46 -11.01 20.77
CA THR A 6 -15.54 -10.39 19.81
C THR A 6 -16.19 -9.26 19.02
N THR A 7 -17.46 -9.39 18.62
CA THR A 7 -18.19 -8.35 17.88
C THR A 7 -18.38 -7.07 18.70
N LYS A 8 -18.73 -7.19 19.99
CA LYS A 8 -18.84 -6.03 20.88
C LYS A 8 -17.50 -5.32 21.07
N PHE A 9 -16.42 -6.08 21.17
CA PHE A 9 -15.07 -5.55 21.28
C PHE A 9 -14.63 -4.82 20.00
N LEU A 10 -14.83 -5.42 18.82
CA LEU A 10 -14.53 -4.77 17.53
C LEU A 10 -15.32 -3.47 17.35
N ASN A 11 -16.60 -3.44 17.74
CA ASN A 11 -17.41 -2.24 17.68
C ASN A 11 -16.92 -1.13 18.63
N GLN A 12 -16.36 -1.47 19.79
CA GLN A 12 -15.75 -0.50 20.69
C GLN A 12 -14.45 0.06 20.11
N LEU A 13 -13.62 -0.78 19.50
CA LEU A 13 -12.39 -0.34 18.83
C LEU A 13 -12.67 0.59 17.64
N ASN A 14 -13.68 0.25 16.82
CA ASN A 14 -14.13 1.11 15.73
C ASN A 14 -14.60 2.48 16.22
N LYS A 15 -15.31 2.55 17.35
CA LYS A 15 -15.72 3.83 17.97
C LYS A 15 -14.54 4.68 18.45
N LEU A 16 -13.43 4.04 18.82
CA LEU A 16 -12.20 4.72 19.23
C LEU A 16 -11.30 5.11 18.04
N ASN A 17 -11.76 4.95 16.79
CA ASN A 17 -10.97 5.13 15.57
C ASN A 17 -9.67 4.32 15.56
N ILE A 18 -9.60 3.23 16.32
CA ILE A 18 -8.48 2.31 16.25
C ILE A 18 -8.67 1.52 14.95
N PRO A 19 -7.76 1.59 13.98
CA PRO A 19 -7.90 0.84 12.74
C PRO A 19 -7.85 -0.65 13.05
N VAL A 20 -8.99 -1.34 12.91
CA VAL A 20 -9.08 -2.79 13.11
C VAL A 20 -9.22 -3.46 11.75
N GLY A 21 -8.21 -4.24 11.35
CA GLY A 21 -8.21 -4.98 10.09
C GLY A 21 -7.48 -4.28 8.93
N PHE A 22 -7.78 -4.71 7.71
CA PHE A 22 -7.16 -4.20 6.49
C PHE A 22 -7.99 -3.05 5.93
N SER A 23 -7.45 -1.84 5.98
CA SER A 23 -7.97 -0.70 5.23
C SER A 23 -7.35 -0.63 3.84
N ASP A 24 -8.17 -0.22 2.87
CA ASP A 24 -7.69 0.13 1.55
C ASP A 24 -6.75 1.34 1.64
N PRO A 25 -5.63 1.32 0.91
CA PRO A 25 -4.70 2.45 0.87
C PRO A 25 -5.35 3.67 0.20
N LYS A 26 -5.21 4.82 0.86
CA LYS A 26 -5.73 6.10 0.35
C LYS A 26 -4.75 6.85 -0.53
N ILE A 27 -3.44 6.59 -0.35
CA ILE A 27 -2.35 7.28 -1.02
C ILE A 27 -1.48 6.23 -1.70
N TRP A 28 -1.08 6.53 -2.93
CA TRP A 28 -0.32 5.65 -3.80
C TRP A 28 0.84 6.40 -4.43
N ILE A 29 1.94 5.71 -4.65
CA ILE A 29 3.07 6.18 -5.46
C ILE A 29 3.01 5.46 -6.80
N ASP A 30 3.17 6.20 -7.89
CA ASP A 30 3.35 5.63 -9.22
C ASP A 30 4.64 4.79 -9.30
N SER A 31 4.57 3.54 -9.78
CA SER A 31 5.76 2.70 -9.98
C SER A 31 6.67 3.13 -11.14
N GLY A 32 6.21 4.08 -11.98
CA GLY A 32 6.86 4.49 -13.22
C GLY A 32 6.55 3.54 -14.39
N ASN A 33 5.65 2.58 -14.21
CA ASN A 33 5.20 1.66 -15.24
C ASN A 33 3.67 1.54 -15.21
N PHE A 34 3.01 2.09 -16.24
CA PHE A 34 1.54 2.12 -16.34
C PHE A 34 0.90 0.73 -16.39
N ALA A 35 1.53 -0.24 -17.05
CA ALA A 35 1.02 -1.61 -17.09
C ALA A 35 1.08 -2.26 -15.71
N LEU A 36 2.20 -2.08 -15.00
CA LEU A 36 2.38 -2.59 -13.64
C LEU A 36 1.40 -1.95 -12.65
N ASN A 37 1.20 -0.63 -12.73
CA ASN A 37 0.22 0.08 -11.89
C ASN A 37 -1.19 -0.50 -12.09
N ARG A 38 -1.60 -0.69 -13.35
CA ARG A 38 -2.91 -1.24 -13.67
C ARG A 38 -3.12 -2.65 -13.13
N LEU A 39 -2.05 -3.46 -13.09
CA LEU A 39 -2.07 -4.82 -12.52
C LEU A 39 -2.15 -4.81 -10.99
N ILE A 40 -1.49 -3.87 -10.32
CA ILE A 40 -1.46 -3.81 -8.84
C ILE A 40 -2.76 -3.19 -8.28
N SER A 41 -3.18 -2.04 -8.81
CA SER A 41 -4.23 -1.21 -8.19
C SER A 41 -5.51 -1.10 -9.02
N GLY A 42 -5.48 -1.54 -10.27
CA GLY A 42 -6.55 -1.29 -11.23
C GLY A 42 -6.56 0.13 -11.81
N ASN A 43 -5.61 1.00 -11.43
CA ASN A 43 -5.47 2.37 -11.92
C ASN A 43 -4.10 2.57 -12.58
N TYR A 44 -4.04 3.34 -13.67
CA TYR A 44 -2.79 3.56 -14.38
C TYR A 44 -1.76 4.39 -13.60
N ASN A 45 -2.16 5.19 -12.63
CA ASN A 45 -1.26 6.09 -11.88
C ASN A 45 -0.97 5.62 -10.44
N HIS A 46 -1.54 4.49 -10.01
CA HIS A 46 -1.36 3.99 -8.65
C HIS A 46 -0.57 2.67 -8.67
N GLY A 47 0.67 2.70 -8.17
CA GLY A 47 1.54 1.52 -8.13
C GLY A 47 1.70 0.96 -6.72
N VAL A 48 2.50 1.64 -5.91
CA VAL A 48 2.86 1.20 -4.55
C VAL A 48 2.01 1.93 -3.50
N PRO A 49 1.25 1.22 -2.66
CA PRO A 49 0.43 1.84 -1.62
C PRO A 49 1.27 2.35 -0.44
N ILE A 50 1.00 3.57 0.02
CA ILE A 50 1.60 4.12 1.24
C ILE A 50 1.00 3.47 2.49
N GLY A 51 1.84 3.22 3.50
CA GLY A 51 1.42 2.61 4.77
C GLY A 51 1.25 1.10 4.71
N LYS A 52 1.71 0.45 3.62
CA LYS A 52 1.76 -0.99 3.45
C LYS A 52 3.16 -1.42 3.00
N VAL A 53 3.48 -2.70 3.16
CA VAL A 53 4.73 -3.29 2.68
C VAL A 53 4.50 -3.87 1.29
N THR A 54 5.37 -3.51 0.34
CA THR A 54 5.37 -4.07 -1.03
C THR A 54 6.70 -4.75 -1.31
N MET A 55 6.67 -5.95 -1.88
CA MET A 55 7.86 -6.72 -2.27
C MET A 55 7.89 -6.96 -3.78
N PHE A 56 8.99 -6.59 -4.42
CA PHE A 56 9.29 -7.01 -5.79
C PHE A 56 10.14 -8.29 -5.75
N ALA A 57 9.57 -9.42 -6.21
CA ALA A 57 10.23 -10.72 -6.22
C ALA A 57 10.58 -11.16 -7.66
N GLY A 58 11.60 -12.01 -7.79
CA GLY A 58 12.08 -12.52 -9.09
C GLY A 58 13.60 -12.78 -9.13
N GLU A 59 14.06 -13.45 -10.18
CA GLU A 59 15.47 -13.85 -10.38
C GLU A 59 16.45 -12.67 -10.34
N SER A 60 17.69 -12.90 -9.90
CA SER A 60 18.72 -11.85 -9.94
C SER A 60 18.90 -11.32 -11.37
N GLY A 61 19.02 -10.00 -11.53
CA GLY A 61 19.08 -9.37 -12.86
C GLY A 61 17.72 -9.07 -13.51
N SER A 62 16.58 -9.51 -12.96
CA SER A 62 15.24 -9.28 -13.56
C SER A 62 14.71 -7.83 -13.48
N GLY A 63 15.53 -6.87 -13.01
CA GLY A 63 15.13 -5.45 -12.92
C GLY A 63 14.34 -5.06 -11.66
N LYS A 64 14.27 -5.90 -10.61
CA LYS A 64 13.62 -5.56 -9.33
C LYS A 64 14.12 -4.23 -8.74
N SER A 65 15.44 -4.02 -8.72
CA SER A 65 16.05 -2.81 -8.18
C SER A 65 15.73 -1.58 -9.04
N LEU A 66 15.55 -1.76 -10.36
CA LEU A 66 15.12 -0.68 -11.26
C LEU A 66 13.69 -0.24 -10.96
N LEU A 67 12.76 -1.20 -10.75
CA LEU A 67 11.39 -0.90 -10.32
C LEU A 67 11.38 -0.17 -8.98
N ALA A 68 12.16 -0.64 -8.01
CA ALA A 68 12.27 0.02 -6.71
C ALA A 68 12.81 1.47 -6.83
N ALA A 69 13.86 1.68 -7.65
CA ALA A 69 14.41 3.01 -7.89
C ALA A 69 13.41 3.96 -8.58
N ASN A 70 12.58 3.46 -9.51
CA ASN A 70 11.54 4.27 -10.14
C ASN A 70 10.45 4.69 -9.15
N VAL A 71 10.02 3.80 -8.26
CA VAL A 71 9.09 4.15 -7.17
C VAL A 71 9.71 5.25 -6.31
N MET A 72 10.98 5.11 -5.90
CA MET A 72 11.68 6.14 -5.11
C MET A 72 11.75 7.49 -5.83
N ARG A 73 12.11 7.48 -7.13
CA ARG A 73 12.14 8.69 -7.96
C ARG A 73 10.77 9.37 -8.02
N ASN A 74 9.70 8.61 -8.22
CA ASN A 74 8.34 9.16 -8.27
C ASN A 74 7.85 9.64 -6.91
N ALA A 75 8.24 8.98 -5.82
CA ALA A 75 7.97 9.46 -4.46
C ALA A 75 8.62 10.82 -4.21
N GLN A 76 9.86 11.03 -4.67
CA GLN A 76 10.57 12.30 -4.54
C GLN A 76 9.94 13.43 -5.36
N LYS A 77 9.44 13.15 -6.58
CA LYS A 77 8.74 14.15 -7.39
C LYS A 77 7.47 14.69 -6.71
N ASN A 78 6.77 13.84 -5.96
CA ASN A 78 5.52 14.21 -5.29
C ASN A 78 5.76 14.93 -3.96
N TYR A 79 7.02 15.09 -3.53
CA TYR A 79 7.36 15.73 -2.26
C TYR A 79 7.08 17.25 -2.25
N ASP A 80 6.95 17.88 -3.42
CA ASP A 80 6.60 19.31 -3.54
C ASP A 80 5.10 19.61 -3.29
N THR A 81 4.28 18.59 -2.99
CA THR A 81 2.82 18.68 -2.89
C THR A 81 2.25 18.33 -1.51
N PHE A 82 3.10 18.16 -0.49
CA PHE A 82 2.69 17.89 0.90
C PHE A 82 3.09 19.02 1.85
#